data_AF-A0A1I5Q1B8-F1
#
_entry.id   AF-A0A1I5Q1B8-F1
#
_cell.length_a   1.000
_cell.length_b   1.000
_cell.length_c   1.000
_cell.angle_alpha   90.00
_cell.angle_beta   90.00
_cell.angle_gamma   90.00
#
_symmetry.space_group_name_H-M   'P 1'
#
loop_
_entity.id
_entity.type
_entity.pdbx_description
1 polymer ?
#
loop_
_entity_poly.entity_id
_entity_poly.type
_entity_poly.pdbx_seq_one_letter_code
_entity_poly.pdbx_strand_id
1 'polypeptide(L)'
;MGKERGKKFLDWVVHTKLYIQALAKWLLLAVVTGTCCGIIGSLFHIGVHKVTQLRAEHPWLLWCLPLAGLAIVAFYKLTGTEGQGTNDIIDEVHHGKGLSIGLLPAIFLGTVLTHLCGGSAGREGAALQMGGTIGYHAGRLCNLDDRDLRTATMAGMAAFFSALFGTPLGATMFAIMVISVGVFYHAALIPCLTASLVAFWVSLAMGVEPTRFTVAAPMLEAGMMTRVAILAALCALVSILFCNTIHFAEHQMQKHIPNPWVRVMAGGLAVVALTYLAGSTDYNGAGMEIVTAAIEQGVANPEAFLLKTLFTAVTLAAGFKGGEVVPSFFVGATFGCVVGPLLGIPAGFAAALGLAAVFCGATNCPMASTFLAIELFGDGGLLYLAVTCGISYMLSGYNGLYSSQTILYSKLKAQYINVRTNHHHAGALHAEPPAAVGTGSGGEQRR
;
A
#
# COMPACT_ATOMS: atom_id res chain seq x y z
N MET A 1 27.34 46.28 20.60
CA MET A 1 26.76 45.20 21.43
C MET A 1 25.23 45.27 21.60
N GLY A 2 24.61 46.39 22.02
CA GLY A 2 23.14 46.47 22.22
C GLY A 2 22.28 46.31 20.95
N LYS A 3 22.63 46.99 19.86
CA LYS A 3 21.91 46.88 18.55
C LYS A 3 22.01 45.47 17.94
N GLU A 4 23.14 44.80 18.14
CA GLU A 4 23.40 43.46 17.61
C GLU A 4 22.63 42.38 18.40
N ARG A 5 22.49 42.55 19.72
CA ARG A 5 21.60 41.74 20.57
C ARG A 5 20.12 41.92 20.21
N GLY A 6 19.69 43.16 19.97
CA GLY A 6 18.32 43.47 19.55
C GLY A 6 17.98 42.88 18.19
N LYS A 7 18.90 42.93 17.21
CA LYS A 7 18.73 42.30 15.90
C LYS A 7 18.64 40.78 16.00
N LYS A 8 19.54 40.13 16.77
CA LYS A 8 19.48 38.68 17.04
C LYS A 8 18.17 38.26 17.71
N PHE A 9 17.64 39.06 18.64
CA PHE A 9 16.35 38.79 19.28
C PHE A 9 15.18 38.93 18.29
N LEU A 10 15.17 39.98 17.46
CA LEU A 10 14.12 40.17 16.46
C LEU A 10 14.14 39.06 15.40
N ASP A 11 15.34 38.67 14.94
CA ASP A 11 15.53 37.54 14.04
C ASP A 11 15.00 36.26 14.70
N TRP A 12 15.32 35.99 15.97
CA TRP A 12 14.81 34.84 16.71
C TRP A 12 13.27 34.80 16.80
N VAL A 13 12.62 35.94 17.07
CA VAL A 13 11.15 36.04 17.10
C VAL A 13 10.54 35.75 15.73
N VAL A 14 11.11 36.31 14.65
CA VAL A 14 10.63 36.08 13.28
C VAL A 14 10.76 34.61 12.89
N HIS A 15 11.91 33.98 13.18
CA HIS A 15 12.11 32.55 12.88
C HIS A 15 11.14 31.66 13.68
N THR A 16 10.96 31.93 14.98
CA THR A 16 10.04 31.16 15.83
C THR A 16 8.60 31.27 15.34
N LYS A 17 8.18 32.47 14.89
CA LYS A 17 6.86 32.69 14.31
C LYS A 17 6.63 31.85 13.05
N LEU A 18 7.62 31.70 12.18
CA LEU A 18 7.52 30.86 10.98
C LEU A 18 7.27 29.39 11.32
N TYR A 19 7.97 28.85 12.31
CA TYR A 19 7.76 27.47 12.76
C TYR A 19 6.36 27.25 13.36
N ILE A 20 5.87 28.18 14.18
CA ILE A 20 4.53 28.10 14.77
C ILE A 20 3.45 28.20 13.68
N GLN A 21 3.61 29.10 12.71
CA GLN A 21 2.68 29.24 11.58
C GLN A 21 2.65 27.99 10.71
N ALA A 22 3.83 27.42 10.40
CA ALA A 22 3.93 26.18 9.65
C ALA A 22 3.27 25.01 10.41
N LEU A 23 3.54 24.88 11.71
CA LEU A 23 2.93 23.85 12.55
C LEU A 23 1.40 23.99 12.60
N ALA A 24 0.89 25.20 12.86
CA ALA A 24 -0.55 25.46 12.92
C ALA A 24 -1.23 25.16 11.58
N LYS A 25 -0.61 25.58 10.46
CA LYS A 25 -1.09 25.27 9.10
C LYS A 25 -1.21 23.76 8.89
N TRP A 26 -0.16 23.00 9.21
CA TRP A 26 -0.15 21.55 9.01
C TRP A 26 -1.11 20.82 9.94
N LEU A 27 -1.24 21.24 11.20
CA LEU A 27 -2.20 20.67 12.13
C LEU A 27 -3.64 20.91 11.67
N LEU A 28 -3.98 22.12 11.23
CA LEU A 28 -5.32 22.44 10.73
C LEU A 28 -5.67 21.62 9.49
N LEU A 29 -4.76 21.58 8.51
CA LEU A 29 -4.96 20.77 7.31
C LEU A 29 -5.10 19.28 7.66
N ALA A 30 -4.23 18.76 8.53
CA ALA A 30 -4.23 17.37 8.95
C ALA A 30 -5.50 16.97 9.72
N VAL A 31 -6.07 17.87 10.52
CA VAL A 31 -7.35 17.62 11.21
C VAL A 31 -8.49 17.54 10.19
N VAL A 32 -8.54 18.44 9.21
CA VAL A 32 -9.58 18.42 8.18
C VAL A 32 -9.44 17.17 7.31
N THR A 33 -8.26 16.89 6.76
CA THR A 33 -8.02 15.72 5.90
C THR A 33 -8.20 14.42 6.68
N GLY A 34 -7.70 14.36 7.92
CA GLY A 34 -7.86 13.23 8.83
C GLY A 34 -9.33 12.94 9.15
N THR A 35 -10.14 13.98 9.40
CA THR A 35 -11.57 13.80 9.67
C THR A 35 -12.30 13.30 8.44
N CYS A 36 -12.08 13.91 7.26
CA CYS A 36 -12.70 13.47 6.02
C CYS A 36 -12.31 12.03 5.64
N CYS A 37 -11.01 11.71 5.71
CA CYS A 37 -10.52 10.35 5.44
C CYS A 37 -11.00 9.35 6.48
N GLY A 38 -11.10 9.74 7.76
CA GLY A 38 -11.65 8.92 8.83
C GLY A 38 -13.11 8.55 8.57
N ILE A 39 -13.96 9.52 8.22
CA ILE A 39 -15.38 9.28 7.92
C ILE A 39 -15.54 8.40 6.68
N ILE A 40 -14.94 8.80 5.56
CA ILE A 40 -15.09 8.09 4.29
C ILE A 40 -14.44 6.70 4.36
N GLY A 41 -13.26 6.59 4.99
CA GLY A 41 -12.55 5.34 5.22
C GLY A 41 -13.35 4.38 6.10
N SER A 42 -14.01 4.87 7.15
CA SER A 42 -14.87 4.04 8.00
C SER A 42 -16.12 3.56 7.27
N LEU A 43 -16.79 4.43 6.51
CA LEU A 43 -17.91 4.03 5.67
C LEU A 43 -17.50 2.99 4.63
N PHE A 44 -16.30 3.15 4.05
CA PHE A 44 -15.74 2.18 3.12
C PHE A 44 -15.45 0.84 3.80
N HIS A 45 -14.81 0.85 4.97
CA HIS A 45 -14.55 -0.35 5.77
C HIS A 45 -15.86 -1.09 6.06
N ILE A 46 -16.85 -0.40 6.62
CA ILE A 46 -18.15 -0.98 6.97
C ILE A 46 -18.86 -1.51 5.72
N GLY A 47 -18.81 -0.76 4.60
CA GLY A 47 -19.38 -1.18 3.32
C GLY A 47 -18.77 -2.48 2.82
N VAL A 48 -17.44 -2.56 2.74
CA VAL A 48 -16.70 -3.76 2.31
C VAL A 48 -16.98 -4.94 3.24
N HIS A 49 -17.04 -4.71 4.55
CA HIS A 49 -17.35 -5.77 5.53
C HIS A 49 -18.77 -6.32 5.33
N LYS A 50 -19.78 -5.45 5.22
CA LYS A 50 -21.18 -5.85 5.01
C LYS A 50 -21.37 -6.62 3.70
N VAL A 51 -20.78 -6.18 2.59
CA VAL A 51 -20.92 -6.90 1.32
C VAL A 51 -20.17 -8.24 1.33
N THR A 52 -19.09 -8.34 2.11
CA THR A 52 -18.38 -9.62 2.30
C THR A 52 -19.23 -10.60 3.10
N GLN A 53 -19.91 -10.15 4.16
CA GLN A 53 -20.88 -10.96 4.91
C GLN A 53 -22.06 -11.39 4.04
N LEU A 54 -22.64 -10.44 3.30
CA LEU A 54 -23.75 -10.71 2.38
C LEU A 54 -23.38 -11.77 1.33
N ARG A 55 -22.16 -11.73 0.81
CA ARG A 55 -21.62 -12.75 -0.10
C ARG A 55 -21.53 -14.13 0.57
N ALA A 56 -21.14 -14.19 1.84
CA ALA A 56 -21.08 -15.45 2.59
C ALA A 56 -22.48 -16.04 2.81
N GLU A 57 -23.48 -15.20 3.11
CA GLU A 57 -24.90 -15.60 3.24
C GLU A 57 -25.54 -15.99 1.91
N HIS A 58 -25.07 -15.40 0.81
CA HIS A 58 -25.59 -15.59 -0.54
C HIS A 58 -24.48 -15.96 -1.54
N PRO A 59 -24.01 -17.23 -1.52
CA PRO A 59 -22.93 -17.69 -2.40
C PRO A 59 -23.20 -17.50 -3.90
N TRP A 60 -24.47 -17.40 -4.29
CA TRP A 60 -24.86 -17.15 -5.68
C TRP A 60 -24.37 -15.80 -6.21
N LEU A 61 -24.08 -14.82 -5.34
CA LEU A 61 -23.54 -13.50 -5.72
C LEU A 61 -22.20 -13.59 -6.44
N LEU A 62 -21.45 -14.68 -6.26
CA LEU A 62 -20.22 -14.96 -7.00
C LEU A 62 -20.46 -15.00 -8.52
N TRP A 63 -21.60 -15.54 -8.96
CA TRP A 63 -21.96 -15.61 -10.38
C TRP A 63 -22.24 -14.23 -11.00
N CYS A 64 -22.47 -13.22 -10.18
CA CYS A 64 -22.65 -11.84 -10.63
C CYS A 64 -21.33 -11.11 -10.87
N LEU A 65 -20.18 -11.72 -10.59
CA LEU A 65 -18.86 -11.09 -10.76
C LEU A 65 -18.60 -10.52 -12.17
N PRO A 66 -18.94 -11.21 -13.28
CA PRO A 66 -18.79 -10.63 -14.61
C PRO A 66 -19.64 -9.35 -14.81
N LEU A 67 -20.88 -9.36 -14.32
CA LEU A 67 -21.79 -8.21 -14.40
C LEU A 67 -21.31 -7.05 -13.53
N ALA A 68 -20.79 -7.33 -12.33
CA ALA A 68 -20.13 -6.33 -11.49
C ALA A 68 -18.94 -5.71 -12.22
N GLY A 69 -18.15 -6.52 -12.93
CA GLY A 69 -17.06 -6.03 -13.79
C GLY A 69 -17.52 -5.02 -14.84
N LEU A 70 -18.61 -5.32 -15.55
CA LEU A 70 -19.22 -4.37 -16.51
C LEU A 70 -19.64 -3.07 -15.82
N ALA A 71 -20.29 -3.16 -14.66
CA ALA A 71 -20.72 -1.98 -13.90
C ALA A 71 -19.52 -1.12 -13.46
N ILE A 72 -18.42 -1.75 -13.05
CA ILE A 72 -17.17 -1.07 -12.68
C ILE A 72 -16.59 -0.31 -13.89
N VAL A 73 -16.50 -0.96 -15.07
CA VAL A 73 -16.00 -0.30 -16.29
C VAL A 73 -16.90 0.86 -16.70
N ALA A 74 -18.22 0.68 -16.66
CA ALA A 74 -19.18 1.74 -16.94
C ALA A 74 -18.97 2.93 -16.00
N PHE A 75 -18.77 2.67 -14.71
CA PHE A 75 -18.64 3.72 -13.71
C PHE A 75 -17.34 4.51 -13.87
N TYR A 76 -16.22 3.85 -14.13
CA TYR A 76 -14.93 4.50 -14.41
C TYR A 76 -14.95 5.35 -15.69
N LYS A 77 -15.72 4.92 -16.70
CA LYS A 77 -16.00 5.72 -17.91
C LYS A 77 -16.81 6.97 -17.59
N LEU A 78 -17.87 6.83 -16.79
CA LEU A 78 -18.75 7.94 -16.40
C LEU A 78 -18.01 9.02 -15.58
N THR A 79 -17.07 8.62 -14.73
CA THR A 79 -16.26 9.54 -13.91
C THR A 79 -15.04 10.09 -14.65
N GLY A 80 -14.76 9.65 -15.88
CA GLY A 80 -13.59 10.08 -16.65
C GLY A 80 -12.26 9.67 -16.00
N THR A 81 -12.25 8.57 -15.23
CA THR A 81 -11.09 8.11 -14.44
C THR A 81 -10.55 6.78 -14.95
N GLU A 82 -10.86 6.43 -16.20
CA GLU A 82 -10.34 5.23 -16.86
C GLU A 82 -8.81 5.17 -16.78
N GLY A 83 -8.26 3.99 -16.50
CA GLY A 83 -6.81 3.80 -16.38
C GLY A 83 -6.19 4.33 -15.09
N GLN A 84 -6.90 5.15 -14.29
CA GLN A 84 -6.35 5.65 -13.03
C GLN A 84 -6.25 4.54 -11.98
N GLY A 85 -5.15 4.55 -11.23
CA GLY A 85 -4.85 3.63 -10.14
C GLY A 85 -3.84 4.19 -9.14
N THR A 86 -3.24 3.31 -8.34
CA THR A 86 -2.32 3.70 -7.26
C THR A 86 -1.04 4.37 -7.81
N ASN A 87 -0.58 3.97 -9.00
CA ASN A 87 0.58 4.58 -9.66
C ASN A 87 0.35 6.07 -9.98
N ASP A 88 -0.87 6.50 -10.32
CA ASP A 88 -1.18 7.91 -10.58
C ASP A 88 -1.06 8.78 -9.32
N ILE A 89 -1.38 8.21 -8.15
CA ILE A 89 -1.18 8.89 -6.86
C ILE A 89 0.31 9.10 -6.60
N ILE A 90 1.14 8.10 -6.87
CA ILE A 90 2.60 8.20 -6.71
C ILE A 90 3.18 9.20 -7.71
N ASP A 91 2.74 9.14 -8.97
CA ASP A 91 3.13 10.09 -10.01
C ASP A 91 2.70 11.54 -9.67
N GLU A 92 1.55 11.75 -9.03
CA GLU A 92 1.17 13.09 -8.53
C GLU A 92 2.18 13.60 -7.52
N VAL A 93 2.57 12.78 -6.53
CA VAL A 93 3.49 13.23 -5.50
C VAL A 93 4.91 13.49 -6.07
N HIS A 94 5.32 12.76 -7.11
CA HIS A 94 6.58 13.02 -7.81
C HIS A 94 6.54 14.25 -8.73
N HIS A 95 5.50 14.33 -9.56
CA HIS A 95 5.47 15.19 -10.75
C HIS A 95 4.38 16.26 -10.75
N GLY A 96 3.50 16.30 -9.75
CA GLY A 96 2.41 17.27 -9.64
C GLY A 96 1.28 17.07 -10.64
N LYS A 97 1.10 15.85 -11.17
CA LYS A 97 -0.04 15.54 -12.06
C LYS A 97 -1.36 15.68 -11.29
N GLY A 98 -2.29 16.49 -11.75
CA GLY A 98 -3.56 16.68 -11.04
C GLY A 98 -4.40 15.40 -10.90
N LEU A 99 -5.04 15.21 -9.74
CA LEU A 99 -5.94 14.08 -9.48
C LEU A 99 -7.41 14.45 -9.71
N SER A 100 -8.15 13.61 -10.43
CA SER A 100 -9.59 13.81 -10.62
C SER A 100 -10.36 13.48 -9.34
N ILE A 101 -11.25 14.38 -8.90
CA ILE A 101 -12.14 14.10 -7.75
C ILE A 101 -13.10 12.94 -8.06
N GLY A 102 -13.38 12.67 -9.35
CA GLY A 102 -14.20 11.55 -9.79
C GLY A 102 -13.61 10.18 -9.46
N LEU A 103 -12.29 10.10 -9.17
CA LEU A 103 -11.64 8.86 -8.78
C LEU A 103 -12.20 8.32 -7.46
N LEU A 104 -12.55 9.22 -6.52
CA LEU A 104 -13.01 8.87 -5.18
C LEU A 104 -14.28 8.01 -5.18
N PRO A 105 -15.41 8.43 -5.80
CA PRO A 105 -16.57 7.56 -5.89
C PRO A 105 -16.28 6.31 -6.74
N ALA A 106 -15.48 6.44 -7.81
CA ALA A 106 -15.16 5.33 -8.72
C ALA A 106 -14.48 4.16 -8.01
N ILE A 107 -13.42 4.43 -7.25
CA ILE A 107 -12.67 3.41 -6.53
C ILE A 107 -13.45 2.87 -5.32
N PHE A 108 -14.25 3.71 -4.65
CA PHE A 108 -15.12 3.29 -3.55
C PHE A 108 -16.12 2.24 -4.03
N LEU A 109 -16.96 2.58 -5.01
CA LEU A 109 -17.98 1.68 -5.53
C LEU A 109 -17.36 0.49 -6.26
N GLY A 110 -16.28 0.73 -7.00
CA GLY A 110 -15.57 -0.31 -7.71
C GLY A 110 -15.08 -1.42 -6.79
N THR A 111 -14.45 -1.04 -5.67
CA THR A 111 -13.93 -2.02 -4.71
C THR A 111 -15.05 -2.71 -3.94
N VAL A 112 -16.11 -2.00 -3.55
CA VAL A 112 -17.29 -2.60 -2.90
C VAL A 112 -17.92 -3.66 -3.81
N LEU A 113 -18.10 -3.38 -5.11
CA LEU A 113 -18.63 -4.34 -6.08
C LEU A 113 -17.71 -5.54 -6.29
N THR A 114 -16.39 -5.33 -6.38
CA THR A 114 -15.41 -6.42 -6.44
C THR A 114 -15.56 -7.36 -5.26
N HIS A 115 -15.63 -6.83 -4.03
CA HIS A 115 -15.76 -7.65 -2.82
C HIS A 115 -17.12 -8.33 -2.69
N LEU A 116 -18.21 -7.63 -3.04
CA LEU A 116 -19.57 -8.18 -3.03
C LEU A 116 -19.68 -9.44 -3.90
N CYS A 117 -19.12 -9.40 -5.10
CA CYS A 117 -19.18 -10.51 -6.04
C CYS A 117 -17.97 -11.47 -5.93
N GLY A 118 -17.11 -11.30 -4.93
CA GLY A 118 -16.05 -12.26 -4.62
C GLY A 118 -14.78 -12.15 -5.46
N GLY A 119 -14.51 -11.04 -6.12
CA GLY A 119 -13.19 -10.79 -6.71
C GLY A 119 -12.11 -10.81 -5.63
N SER A 120 -10.96 -11.44 -5.91
CA SER A 120 -9.83 -11.46 -4.97
C SER A 120 -9.05 -10.16 -5.05
N ALA A 121 -9.38 -9.24 -4.15
CA ALA A 121 -8.69 -7.97 -3.99
C ALA A 121 -8.67 -7.56 -2.52
N GLY A 122 -7.70 -6.73 -2.16
CA GLY A 122 -7.65 -5.96 -0.92
C GLY A 122 -8.33 -4.60 -1.07
N ARG A 123 -8.24 -3.79 -0.02
CA ARG A 123 -8.90 -2.49 0.10
C ARG A 123 -7.91 -1.31 0.20
N GLU A 124 -6.60 -1.60 0.15
CA GLU A 124 -5.55 -0.65 0.50
C GLU A 124 -5.07 0.18 -0.68
N GLY A 125 -4.99 -0.41 -1.87
CA GLY A 125 -4.78 0.35 -3.10
C GLY A 125 -5.89 1.40 -3.27
N ALA A 126 -7.13 1.01 -2.95
CA ALA A 126 -8.27 1.91 -2.87
C ALA A 126 -8.10 2.99 -1.77
N ALA A 127 -7.54 2.62 -0.61
CA ALA A 127 -7.22 3.55 0.47
C ALA A 127 -6.23 4.63 0.05
N LEU A 128 -5.13 4.25 -0.62
CA LEU A 128 -4.13 5.19 -1.11
C LEU A 128 -4.73 6.13 -2.17
N GLN A 129 -5.57 5.60 -3.06
CA GLN A 129 -6.25 6.38 -4.09
C GLN A 129 -7.24 7.39 -3.50
N MET A 130 -8.13 6.95 -2.61
CA MET A 130 -9.10 7.84 -1.97
C MET A 130 -8.41 8.85 -1.05
N GLY A 131 -7.50 8.38 -0.20
CA GLY A 131 -6.73 9.22 0.72
C GLY A 131 -5.90 10.27 -0.01
N GLY A 132 -5.13 9.85 -1.02
CA GLY A 132 -4.36 10.76 -1.86
C GLY A 132 -5.24 11.80 -2.56
N THR A 133 -6.37 11.37 -3.13
CA THR A 133 -7.33 12.28 -3.78
C THR A 133 -7.92 13.29 -2.79
N ILE A 134 -8.34 12.85 -1.60
CA ILE A 134 -8.88 13.75 -0.56
C ILE A 134 -7.81 14.74 -0.11
N GLY A 135 -6.58 14.26 0.15
CA GLY A 135 -5.45 15.08 0.55
C GLY A 135 -5.10 16.15 -0.49
N TYR A 136 -5.01 15.74 -1.76
CA TYR A 136 -4.76 16.63 -2.90
C TYR A 136 -5.84 17.73 -2.99
N HIS A 137 -7.13 17.36 -3.00
CA HIS A 137 -8.20 18.36 -3.15
C HIS A 137 -8.35 19.27 -1.93
N ALA A 138 -8.08 18.77 -0.72
CA ALA A 138 -8.02 19.61 0.48
C ALA A 138 -6.87 20.62 0.39
N GLY A 139 -5.69 20.19 -0.05
CA GLY A 139 -4.55 21.08 -0.28
C GLY A 139 -4.84 22.15 -1.34
N ARG A 140 -5.49 21.75 -2.45
CA ARG A 140 -5.91 22.67 -3.51
C ARG A 140 -6.93 23.70 -3.01
N LEU A 141 -7.90 23.29 -2.19
CA LEU A 141 -8.89 24.20 -1.60
C LEU A 141 -8.22 25.23 -0.67
N CYS A 142 -7.13 24.84 -0.01
CA CYS A 142 -6.31 25.73 0.81
C CYS A 142 -5.29 26.56 0.00
N ASN A 143 -5.31 26.49 -1.35
CA ASN A 143 -4.36 27.17 -2.25
C ASN A 143 -2.88 26.90 -1.89
N LEU A 144 -2.56 25.64 -1.56
CA LEU A 144 -1.19 25.21 -1.31
C LEU A 144 -0.35 25.19 -2.59
N ASP A 145 0.96 25.41 -2.45
CA ASP A 145 1.90 25.25 -3.56
C ASP A 145 2.16 23.77 -3.87
N ASP A 146 2.85 23.47 -4.97
CA ASP A 146 3.10 22.08 -5.40
C ASP A 146 3.86 21.24 -4.37
N ARG A 147 4.69 21.85 -3.52
CA ARG A 147 5.47 21.13 -2.50
C ARG A 147 4.60 20.76 -1.30
N ASP A 148 3.76 21.69 -0.89
CA ASP A 148 2.81 21.49 0.18
C ASP A 148 1.66 20.57 -0.26
N LEU A 149 1.26 20.60 -1.53
CA LEU A 149 0.26 19.72 -2.10
C LEU A 149 0.68 18.26 -2.03
N ARG A 150 1.93 17.94 -2.37
CA ARG A 150 2.54 16.61 -2.17
C ARG A 150 2.45 16.13 -0.72
N THR A 151 2.70 17.04 0.22
CA THR A 151 2.61 16.74 1.65
C THR A 151 1.16 16.51 2.09
N ALA A 152 0.21 17.27 1.53
CA ALA A 152 -1.23 17.07 1.75
C ALA A 152 -1.71 15.72 1.18
N THR A 153 -1.27 15.34 -0.02
CA THR A 153 -1.55 14.02 -0.64
C THR A 153 -1.04 12.89 0.26
N MET A 154 0.22 12.96 0.70
CA MET A 154 0.79 11.97 1.64
C MET A 154 0.03 11.91 2.96
N ALA A 155 -0.40 13.05 3.50
CA ALA A 155 -1.19 13.09 4.73
C ALA A 155 -2.56 12.43 4.56
N GLY A 156 -3.21 12.63 3.41
CA GLY A 156 -4.45 11.94 3.07
C GLY A 156 -4.27 10.44 2.89
N MET A 157 -3.18 9.99 2.23
CA MET A 157 -2.83 8.57 2.11
C MET A 157 -2.65 7.92 3.49
N ALA A 158 -1.89 8.57 4.38
CA ALA A 158 -1.67 8.09 5.75
C ALA A 158 -2.99 8.03 6.55
N ALA A 159 -3.80 9.09 6.48
CA ALA A 159 -5.09 9.17 7.14
C ALA A 159 -6.04 8.04 6.73
N PHE A 160 -6.22 7.83 5.44
CA PHE A 160 -7.16 6.82 4.95
C PHE A 160 -6.67 5.39 5.25
N PHE A 161 -5.37 5.13 5.08
CA PHE A 161 -4.79 3.83 5.42
C PHE A 161 -4.94 3.52 6.93
N SER A 162 -4.71 4.53 7.77
CA SER A 162 -4.93 4.43 9.22
C SER A 162 -6.38 4.14 9.60
N ALA A 163 -7.35 4.79 8.95
CA ALA A 163 -8.77 4.51 9.20
C ALA A 163 -9.20 3.07 8.86
N LEU A 164 -8.50 2.38 7.94
CA LEU A 164 -8.85 1.01 7.54
C LEU A 164 -8.25 -0.07 8.44
N PHE A 165 -7.00 0.12 8.89
CA PHE A 165 -6.27 -0.87 9.68
C PHE A 165 -6.15 -0.55 11.15
N GLY A 166 -6.28 0.72 11.50
CA GLY A 166 -5.98 1.21 12.84
C GLY A 166 -4.50 1.16 13.20
N THR A 167 -3.62 1.35 12.20
CA THR A 167 -2.16 1.33 12.33
C THR A 167 -1.57 2.72 11.99
N PRO A 168 -1.72 3.73 12.87
CA PRO A 168 -1.40 5.10 12.53
C PRO A 168 0.09 5.35 12.24
N LEU A 169 1.00 4.69 12.96
CA LEU A 169 2.45 4.85 12.71
C LEU A 169 2.87 4.15 11.42
N GLY A 170 2.43 2.92 11.21
CA GLY A 170 2.65 2.17 9.97
C GLY A 170 2.13 2.90 8.75
N ALA A 171 0.91 3.46 8.82
CA ALA A 171 0.30 4.25 7.75
C ALA A 171 1.11 5.52 7.42
N THR A 172 1.56 6.24 8.44
CA THR A 172 2.38 7.45 8.31
C THR A 172 3.70 7.13 7.60
N MET A 173 4.40 6.12 8.08
CA MET A 173 5.68 5.69 7.54
C MET A 173 5.54 5.18 6.11
N PHE A 174 4.47 4.42 5.84
CA PHE A 174 4.18 3.90 4.51
C PHE A 174 3.93 5.02 3.51
N ALA A 175 3.04 5.97 3.82
CA ALA A 175 2.74 7.08 2.92
C ALA A 175 3.97 7.93 2.57
N ILE A 176 4.88 8.16 3.52
CA ILE A 176 6.10 8.95 3.30
C ILE A 176 7.13 8.20 2.44
N MET A 177 7.27 6.88 2.61
CA MET A 177 8.36 6.10 2.00
C MET A 177 7.97 5.38 0.71
N VAL A 178 6.69 5.09 0.49
CA VAL A 178 6.24 4.33 -0.68
C VAL A 178 6.50 5.03 -2.00
N ILE A 179 6.59 6.37 -1.99
CA ILE A 179 6.81 7.19 -3.18
C ILE A 179 8.28 7.11 -3.64
N SER A 180 9.22 7.39 -2.72
CA SER A 180 10.65 7.48 -3.00
C SER A 180 11.45 6.63 -2.01
N VAL A 181 11.74 5.39 -2.40
CA VAL A 181 12.53 4.46 -1.58
C VAL A 181 13.95 4.98 -1.44
N GLY A 182 14.40 5.14 -0.19
CA GLY A 182 15.72 5.64 0.16
C GLY A 182 15.76 7.12 0.59
N VAL A 183 14.63 7.84 0.56
CA VAL A 183 14.52 9.19 1.13
C VAL A 183 13.37 9.26 2.12
N PHE A 184 13.60 9.96 3.24
CA PHE A 184 12.59 10.20 4.26
C PHE A 184 12.24 11.69 4.31
N TYR A 185 11.04 12.04 3.84
CA TYR A 185 10.54 13.42 3.85
C TYR A 185 10.11 13.84 5.26
N HIS A 186 11.08 14.23 6.08
CA HIS A 186 10.85 14.67 7.47
C HIS A 186 9.79 15.78 7.59
N ALA A 187 9.70 16.67 6.61
CA ALA A 187 8.69 17.74 6.56
C ALA A 187 7.24 17.20 6.54
N ALA A 188 7.03 16.00 6.00
CA ALA A 188 5.71 15.37 5.92
C ALA A 188 5.35 14.58 7.18
N LEU A 189 6.28 14.37 8.12
CA LEU A 189 6.07 13.51 9.28
C LEU A 189 4.91 13.99 10.17
N ILE A 190 4.95 15.25 10.61
CA ILE A 190 3.91 15.83 11.47
C ILE A 190 2.54 15.84 10.78
N PRO A 191 2.36 16.39 9.56
CA PRO A 191 1.05 16.39 8.93
C PRO A 191 0.51 14.99 8.67
N CYS A 192 1.35 14.03 8.24
CA CYS A 192 0.91 12.65 8.03
C CYS A 192 0.52 11.97 9.34
N LEU A 193 1.33 12.10 10.38
CA LEU A 193 1.06 11.49 11.68
C LEU A 193 -0.21 12.06 12.32
N THR A 194 -0.38 13.38 12.29
CA THR A 194 -1.58 14.02 12.84
C THR A 194 -2.83 13.58 12.07
N ALA A 195 -2.80 13.59 10.73
CA ALA A 195 -3.94 13.18 9.92
C ALA A 195 -4.28 11.70 10.14
N SER A 196 -3.25 10.85 10.22
CA SER A 196 -3.32 9.43 10.55
C SER A 196 -3.97 9.16 11.90
N LEU A 197 -3.56 9.89 12.95
CA LEU A 197 -4.15 9.77 14.29
C LEU A 197 -5.60 10.27 14.32
N VAL A 198 -5.90 11.42 13.71
CA VAL A 198 -7.27 11.93 13.66
C VAL A 198 -8.19 10.94 12.95
N ALA A 199 -7.77 10.40 11.81
CA ALA A 199 -8.53 9.40 11.07
C ALA A 199 -8.73 8.11 11.87
N PHE A 200 -7.71 7.67 12.62
CA PHE A 200 -7.82 6.56 13.57
C PHE A 200 -8.88 6.81 14.64
N TRP A 201 -8.85 7.96 15.32
CA TRP A 201 -9.83 8.32 16.35
C TRP A 201 -11.25 8.40 15.80
N VAL A 202 -11.42 8.95 14.59
CA VAL A 202 -12.72 8.98 13.91
C VAL A 202 -13.19 7.57 13.58
N SER A 203 -12.31 6.68 13.11
CA SER A 203 -12.66 5.29 12.82
C SER A 203 -13.13 4.52 14.06
N LEU A 204 -12.45 4.72 15.19
CA LEU A 204 -12.87 4.17 16.48
C LEU A 204 -14.24 4.71 16.91
N ALA A 205 -14.46 6.02 16.77
CA ALA A 205 -15.75 6.63 17.09
C ALA A 205 -16.90 6.12 16.21
N MET A 206 -16.59 5.65 15.00
CA MET A 206 -17.55 5.02 14.08
C MET A 206 -17.70 3.50 14.29
N GLY A 207 -17.02 2.91 15.29
CA GLY A 207 -17.12 1.49 15.62
C GLY A 207 -16.29 0.58 14.71
N VAL A 208 -15.28 1.10 14.01
CA VAL A 208 -14.35 0.29 13.24
C VAL A 208 -13.22 -0.18 14.15
N GLU A 209 -13.16 -1.49 14.39
CA GLU A 209 -12.12 -2.07 15.24
C GLU A 209 -10.74 -2.08 14.54
N PRO A 210 -9.66 -1.71 15.23
CA PRO A 210 -8.31 -1.83 14.69
C PRO A 210 -7.94 -3.28 14.44
N THR A 211 -7.24 -3.55 13.34
CA THR A 211 -6.72 -4.88 13.05
C THR A 211 -5.57 -5.17 14.00
N ARG A 212 -5.73 -6.17 14.87
CA ARG A 212 -4.70 -6.66 15.78
C ARG A 212 -4.77 -8.18 15.81
N PHE A 213 -3.62 -8.81 15.95
CA PHE A 213 -3.52 -10.26 16.09
C PHE A 213 -2.78 -10.60 17.37
N THR A 214 -3.19 -11.69 18.00
CA THR A 214 -2.51 -12.20 19.18
C THR A 214 -1.40 -13.15 18.76
N VAL A 215 -0.15 -12.76 18.96
CA VAL A 215 1.03 -13.56 18.57
C VAL A 215 2.03 -13.64 19.72
N ALA A 216 2.41 -14.86 20.10
CA ALA A 216 3.49 -15.10 21.05
C ALA A 216 4.83 -15.17 20.30
N ALA A 217 5.66 -14.13 20.49
CA ALA A 217 7.04 -14.16 20.01
C ALA A 217 7.92 -15.03 20.93
N PRO A 218 8.75 -15.93 20.38
CA PRO A 218 9.76 -16.65 21.15
C PRO A 218 10.77 -15.69 21.80
N MET A 219 11.47 -16.16 22.83
CA MET A 219 12.59 -15.41 23.41
C MET A 219 13.66 -15.10 22.35
N LEU A 220 14.38 -13.98 22.56
CA LEU A 220 15.42 -13.56 21.64
C LEU A 220 16.64 -14.49 21.75
N GLU A 221 16.87 -15.30 20.72
CA GLU A 221 17.98 -16.26 20.67
C GLU A 221 18.65 -16.25 19.29
N ALA A 222 19.96 -16.43 19.25
CA ALA A 222 20.74 -16.43 18.00
C ALA A 222 20.29 -17.53 17.01
N GLY A 223 19.94 -18.72 17.53
CA GLY A 223 19.43 -19.82 16.71
C GLY A 223 18.10 -19.50 16.06
N MET A 224 17.16 -18.92 16.82
CA MET A 224 15.88 -18.45 16.30
C MET A 224 16.07 -17.32 15.27
N MET A 225 16.98 -16.37 15.53
CA MET A 225 17.28 -15.27 14.60
C MET A 225 17.76 -15.79 13.24
N THR A 226 18.61 -16.83 13.24
CA THR A 226 19.07 -17.47 12.00
C THR A 226 17.92 -18.12 11.23
N ARG A 227 17.02 -18.83 11.92
CA ARG A 227 15.84 -19.45 11.30
C ARG A 227 14.89 -18.39 10.72
N VAL A 228 14.67 -17.30 11.45
CA VAL A 228 13.88 -16.15 11.00
C VAL A 228 14.51 -15.50 9.76
N ALA A 229 15.83 -15.34 9.73
CA ALA A 229 16.55 -14.82 8.57
C ALA A 229 16.37 -15.71 7.33
N ILE A 230 16.40 -17.03 7.49
CA ILE A 230 16.15 -18.00 6.41
C ILE A 230 14.70 -17.87 5.91
N LEU A 231 13.72 -17.83 6.82
CA LEU A 231 12.31 -17.65 6.44
C LEU A 231 12.09 -16.34 5.69
N ALA A 232 12.71 -15.24 6.15
CA ALA A 232 12.62 -13.94 5.49
C ALA A 232 13.19 -13.95 4.07
N ALA A 233 14.29 -14.66 3.83
CA ALA A 233 14.86 -14.85 2.50
C ALA A 233 13.91 -15.62 1.57
N LEU A 234 13.26 -16.67 2.08
CA LEU A 234 12.24 -17.41 1.31
C LEU A 234 11.01 -16.54 1.02
N CYS A 235 10.56 -15.75 2.00
CA CYS A 235 9.45 -14.81 1.81
C CYS A 235 9.80 -13.71 0.79
N ALA A 236 11.06 -13.31 0.69
CA ALA A 236 11.52 -12.39 -0.36
C ALA A 236 11.27 -12.98 -1.76
N LEU A 237 11.60 -14.26 -1.97
CA LEU A 237 11.31 -14.97 -3.22
C LEU A 237 9.80 -15.05 -3.51
N VAL A 238 9.00 -15.32 -2.49
CA VAL A 238 7.53 -15.31 -2.60
C VAL A 238 7.01 -13.93 -2.97
N SER A 239 7.57 -12.86 -2.42
CA SER A 239 7.18 -11.48 -2.79
C SER A 239 7.51 -11.15 -4.25
N ILE A 240 8.64 -11.64 -4.77
CA ILE A 240 9.03 -11.51 -6.18
C ILE A 240 8.03 -12.28 -7.05
N LEU A 241 7.73 -13.53 -6.70
CA LEU A 241 6.75 -14.35 -7.40
C LEU A 241 5.39 -13.65 -7.45
N PHE A 242 4.93 -13.13 -6.32
CA PHE A 242 3.66 -12.41 -6.21
C PHE A 242 3.62 -11.18 -7.11
N CYS A 243 4.61 -10.29 -7.02
CA CYS A 243 4.65 -9.07 -7.83
C CYS A 243 4.76 -9.39 -9.32
N ASN A 244 5.66 -10.30 -9.70
CA ASN A 244 5.87 -10.66 -11.10
C ASN A 244 4.63 -11.33 -11.72
N THR A 245 3.92 -12.15 -10.94
CA THR A 245 2.69 -12.79 -11.42
C THR A 245 1.60 -11.76 -11.68
N ILE A 246 1.43 -10.77 -10.80
CA ILE A 246 0.47 -9.67 -10.98
C ILE A 246 0.81 -8.86 -12.24
N HIS A 247 2.06 -8.38 -12.36
CA HIS A 247 2.49 -7.58 -13.51
C HIS A 247 2.43 -8.36 -14.83
N PHE A 248 2.82 -9.63 -14.80
CA PHE A 248 2.71 -10.51 -15.96
C PHE A 248 1.26 -10.71 -16.38
N ALA A 249 0.37 -11.02 -15.43
CA ALA A 249 -1.05 -11.19 -15.71
C ALA A 249 -1.65 -9.91 -16.28
N GLU A 250 -1.35 -8.74 -15.69
CA GLU A 250 -1.82 -7.44 -16.18
C GLU A 250 -1.39 -7.20 -17.62
N HIS A 251 -0.09 -7.36 -17.93
CA HIS A 251 0.45 -7.16 -19.27
C HIS A 251 -0.18 -8.12 -20.29
N GLN A 252 -0.28 -9.41 -19.93
CA GLN A 252 -0.80 -10.42 -20.84
C GLN A 252 -2.30 -10.26 -21.10
N MET A 253 -3.08 -9.95 -20.07
CA MET A 253 -4.52 -9.73 -20.20
C MET A 253 -4.82 -8.48 -21.03
N GLN A 254 -4.08 -7.39 -20.81
CA GLN A 254 -4.19 -6.16 -21.61
C GLN A 254 -3.80 -6.39 -23.08
N LYS A 255 -2.73 -7.15 -23.33
CA LYS A 255 -2.24 -7.46 -24.67
C LYS A 255 -3.21 -8.32 -25.48
N HIS A 256 -3.75 -9.38 -24.87
CA HIS A 256 -4.62 -10.32 -25.59
C HIS A 256 -6.10 -9.92 -25.58
N ILE A 257 -6.55 -9.17 -24.56
CA ILE A 257 -7.93 -8.70 -24.42
C ILE A 257 -7.92 -7.18 -24.18
N PRO A 258 -7.62 -6.36 -25.21
CA PRO A 258 -7.49 -4.92 -25.07
C PRO A 258 -8.82 -4.22 -24.73
N ASN A 259 -9.96 -4.79 -25.12
CA ASN A 259 -11.26 -4.22 -24.79
C ASN A 259 -11.59 -4.42 -23.30
N PRO A 260 -11.72 -3.35 -22.49
CA PRO A 260 -11.93 -3.47 -21.04
C PRO A 260 -13.23 -4.18 -20.68
N TRP A 261 -14.31 -4.04 -21.47
CA TRP A 261 -15.59 -4.70 -21.23
C TRP A 261 -15.49 -6.22 -21.37
N VAL A 262 -14.79 -6.70 -22.41
CA VAL A 262 -14.55 -8.13 -22.63
C VAL A 262 -13.62 -8.67 -21.55
N ARG A 263 -12.62 -7.88 -21.16
CA ARG A 263 -11.62 -8.26 -20.17
C ARG A 263 -12.22 -8.54 -18.79
N VAL A 264 -13.07 -7.64 -18.28
CA VAL A 264 -13.74 -7.84 -16.98
C VAL A 264 -14.74 -8.99 -17.01
N MET A 265 -15.43 -9.21 -18.14
CA MET A 265 -16.32 -10.36 -18.30
C MET A 265 -15.55 -11.68 -18.28
N ALA A 266 -14.49 -11.79 -19.09
CA ALA A 266 -13.66 -12.98 -19.17
C ALA A 266 -12.95 -13.26 -17.84
N GLY A 267 -12.37 -12.23 -17.22
CA GLY A 267 -11.70 -12.35 -15.93
C GLY A 267 -12.67 -12.70 -14.79
N GLY A 268 -13.87 -12.13 -14.79
CA GLY A 268 -14.91 -12.49 -13.82
C GLY A 268 -15.31 -13.95 -13.94
N LEU A 269 -15.55 -14.44 -15.17
CA LEU A 269 -15.84 -15.86 -15.42
C LEU A 269 -14.66 -16.76 -15.03
N ALA A 270 -13.42 -16.32 -15.27
CA ALA A 270 -12.23 -17.06 -14.87
C ALA A 270 -12.12 -17.18 -13.34
N VAL A 271 -12.39 -16.12 -12.57
CA VAL A 271 -12.41 -16.17 -11.10
C VAL A 271 -13.50 -17.12 -10.60
N VAL A 272 -14.70 -17.08 -11.19
CA VAL A 272 -15.77 -18.03 -10.84
C VAL A 272 -15.33 -19.47 -11.09
N ALA A 273 -14.75 -19.75 -12.26
CA ALA A 273 -14.23 -21.08 -12.59
C ALA A 273 -13.12 -21.52 -11.62
N LEU A 274 -12.19 -20.62 -11.28
CA LEU A 274 -11.13 -20.89 -10.31
C LEU A 274 -11.69 -21.22 -8.93
N THR A 275 -12.72 -20.50 -8.46
CA THR A 275 -13.39 -20.82 -7.18
C THR A 275 -13.98 -22.24 -7.20
N TYR A 276 -14.62 -22.65 -8.29
CA TYR A 276 -15.15 -24.02 -8.42
C TYR A 276 -14.05 -25.07 -8.46
N LEU A 277 -12.96 -24.83 -9.18
CA LEU A 277 -11.82 -25.75 -9.26
C LEU A 277 -11.08 -25.89 -7.92
N ALA A 278 -10.97 -24.80 -7.16
CA ALA A 278 -10.38 -24.81 -5.83
C ALA A 278 -11.26 -25.50 -4.78
N GLY A 279 -12.57 -25.66 -5.06
CA GLY A 279 -13.52 -26.24 -4.12
C GLY A 279 -13.73 -25.41 -2.84
N SER A 280 -13.26 -24.16 -2.79
CA SER A 280 -13.33 -23.28 -1.64
C SER A 280 -13.44 -21.81 -2.06
N THR A 281 -14.10 -21.00 -1.23
CA THR A 281 -14.21 -19.55 -1.38
C THR A 281 -13.15 -18.76 -0.63
N ASP A 282 -12.20 -19.42 0.03
CA ASP A 282 -11.18 -18.80 0.90
C ASP A 282 -10.28 -17.80 0.15
N TYR A 283 -10.15 -17.98 -1.16
CA TYR A 283 -9.31 -17.13 -2.01
C TYR A 283 -10.08 -15.93 -2.58
N ASN A 284 -11.41 -15.88 -2.44
CA ASN A 284 -12.25 -14.77 -2.86
C ASN A 284 -12.22 -13.61 -1.83
N GLY A 285 -12.35 -12.36 -2.29
CA GLY A 285 -12.28 -11.17 -1.43
C GLY A 285 -10.88 -10.92 -0.85
N ALA A 286 -10.83 -10.28 0.32
CA ALA A 286 -9.57 -9.93 0.99
C ALA A 286 -8.83 -11.17 1.56
N GLY A 287 -9.55 -12.05 2.26
CA GLY A 287 -8.98 -13.24 2.90
C GLY A 287 -8.42 -13.00 4.32
N MET A 288 -8.87 -11.94 5.01
CA MET A 288 -8.43 -11.65 6.38
C MET A 288 -8.73 -12.77 7.38
N GLU A 289 -9.82 -13.52 7.21
CA GLU A 289 -10.15 -14.66 8.10
C GLU A 289 -9.07 -15.75 8.05
N ILE A 290 -8.52 -16.03 6.87
CA ILE A 290 -7.44 -17.00 6.69
C ILE A 290 -6.12 -16.44 7.24
N VAL A 291 -5.88 -15.14 7.12
CA VAL A 291 -4.74 -14.47 7.78
C VAL A 291 -4.84 -14.64 9.29
N THR A 292 -6.02 -14.40 9.88
CA THR A 292 -6.26 -14.59 11.32
C THR A 292 -6.03 -16.05 11.72
N ALA A 293 -6.59 -17.02 10.98
CA ALA A 293 -6.37 -18.43 11.25
C ALA A 293 -4.89 -18.84 11.19
N ALA A 294 -4.15 -18.35 10.19
CA ALA A 294 -2.73 -18.64 10.05
C ALA A 294 -1.90 -18.10 11.22
N ILE A 295 -2.24 -16.91 11.72
CA ILE A 295 -1.48 -16.20 12.75
C ILE A 295 -1.87 -16.65 14.16
N GLU A 296 -3.16 -16.73 14.47
CA GLU A 296 -3.65 -16.99 15.83
C GLU A 296 -3.83 -18.48 16.11
N GLN A 297 -4.18 -19.27 15.08
CA GLN A 297 -4.42 -20.70 15.22
C GLN A 297 -3.26 -21.55 14.67
N GLY A 298 -2.36 -20.95 13.89
CA GLY A 298 -1.25 -21.68 13.26
C GLY A 298 -1.71 -22.64 12.17
N VAL A 299 -2.84 -22.35 11.51
CA VAL A 299 -3.44 -23.23 10.49
C VAL A 299 -3.51 -22.51 9.15
N ALA A 300 -2.93 -23.11 8.11
CA ALA A 300 -3.06 -22.68 6.73
C ALA A 300 -2.90 -23.86 5.76
N ASN A 301 -3.62 -23.84 4.65
CA ASN A 301 -3.43 -24.84 3.58
C ASN A 301 -2.09 -24.57 2.85
N PRO A 302 -1.27 -25.61 2.56
CA PRO A 302 0.04 -25.45 1.91
C PRO A 302 0.03 -24.68 0.59
N GLU A 303 -1.02 -24.86 -0.22
CA GLU A 303 -1.19 -24.25 -1.53
C GLU A 303 -1.82 -22.84 -1.48
N ALA A 304 -2.25 -22.38 -0.31
CA ALA A 304 -3.05 -21.16 -0.17
C ALA A 304 -2.34 -19.91 -0.70
N PHE A 305 -1.03 -19.80 -0.48
CA PHE A 305 -0.25 -18.65 -0.95
C PHE A 305 -0.17 -18.60 -2.49
N LEU A 306 -0.11 -19.74 -3.18
CA LEU A 306 -0.11 -19.82 -4.64
C LEU A 306 -1.50 -19.51 -5.21
N LEU A 307 -2.55 -20.12 -4.63
CA LEU A 307 -3.92 -19.91 -5.07
C LEU A 307 -4.33 -18.45 -4.88
N LYS A 308 -4.00 -17.84 -3.73
CA LYS A 308 -4.29 -16.42 -3.51
C LYS A 308 -3.56 -15.51 -4.50
N THR A 309 -2.30 -15.84 -4.82
CA THR A 309 -1.53 -15.11 -5.84
C THR A 309 -2.23 -15.18 -7.19
N LEU A 310 -2.64 -16.38 -7.62
CA LEU A 310 -3.34 -16.60 -8.89
C LEU A 310 -4.68 -15.85 -8.95
N PHE A 311 -5.53 -16.00 -7.93
CA PHE A 311 -6.84 -15.34 -7.87
C PHE A 311 -6.70 -13.83 -7.92
N THR A 312 -5.76 -13.27 -7.16
CA THR A 312 -5.51 -11.82 -7.12
C THR A 312 -4.98 -11.31 -8.44
N ALA A 313 -4.01 -12.02 -9.04
CA ALA A 313 -3.46 -11.67 -10.35
C ALA A 313 -4.53 -11.66 -11.44
N VAL A 314 -5.37 -12.70 -11.52
CA VAL A 314 -6.46 -12.77 -12.51
C VAL A 314 -7.50 -11.67 -12.26
N THR A 315 -7.90 -11.45 -11.00
CA THR A 315 -8.89 -10.43 -10.63
C THR A 315 -8.42 -9.03 -11.04
N LEU A 316 -7.20 -8.64 -10.66
CA LEU A 316 -6.71 -7.28 -10.90
C LEU A 316 -6.32 -7.08 -12.36
N ALA A 317 -5.70 -8.07 -13.01
CA ALA A 317 -5.39 -8.02 -14.44
C ALA A 317 -6.66 -7.87 -15.30
N ALA A 318 -7.80 -8.37 -14.82
CA ALA A 318 -9.07 -8.22 -15.52
C ALA A 318 -9.59 -6.79 -15.53
N GLY A 319 -9.16 -5.97 -14.56
CA GLY A 319 -9.61 -4.59 -14.36
C GLY A 319 -10.60 -4.42 -13.20
N PHE A 320 -10.81 -5.45 -12.36
CA PHE A 320 -11.51 -5.27 -11.09
C PHE A 320 -10.71 -4.34 -10.17
N LYS A 321 -11.42 -3.67 -9.27
CA LYS A 321 -10.86 -2.59 -8.44
C LYS A 321 -10.69 -3.03 -6.99
N GLY A 322 -9.63 -2.53 -6.38
CA GLY A 322 -9.16 -2.87 -5.05
C GLY A 322 -7.66 -2.65 -4.95
N GLY A 323 -7.00 -3.34 -4.01
CA GLY A 323 -5.54 -3.31 -3.86
C GLY A 323 -4.91 -4.68 -3.66
N GLU A 324 -3.59 -4.70 -3.61
CA GLU A 324 -2.78 -5.92 -3.56
C GLU A 324 -2.20 -6.17 -2.16
N VAL A 325 -2.31 -5.21 -1.24
CA VAL A 325 -1.67 -5.25 0.08
C VAL A 325 -2.21 -6.37 0.95
N VAL A 326 -3.52 -6.45 1.21
CA VAL A 326 -4.05 -7.57 2.01
C VAL A 326 -3.85 -8.93 1.33
N PRO A 327 -4.00 -9.09 0.01
CA PRO A 327 -3.53 -10.32 -0.65
C PRO A 327 -2.05 -10.63 -0.39
N SER A 328 -1.16 -9.64 -0.33
CA SER A 328 0.24 -9.86 0.06
C SER A 328 0.38 -10.33 1.52
N PHE A 329 -0.49 -9.83 2.42
CA PHE A 329 -0.54 -10.31 3.80
C PHE A 329 -0.97 -11.76 3.87
N PHE A 330 -2.01 -12.13 3.12
CA PHE A 330 -2.48 -13.52 3.01
C PHE A 330 -1.37 -14.43 2.52
N VAL A 331 -0.73 -14.06 1.40
CA VAL A 331 0.33 -14.86 0.78
C VAL A 331 1.49 -15.05 1.76
N GLY A 332 1.91 -13.98 2.43
CA GLY A 332 2.96 -14.04 3.44
C GLY A 332 2.59 -14.86 4.68
N ALA A 333 1.40 -14.62 5.24
CA ALA A 333 0.94 -15.31 6.44
C ALA A 333 0.79 -16.81 6.21
N THR A 334 0.14 -17.22 5.12
CA THR A 334 -0.07 -18.63 4.80
C THR A 334 1.24 -19.35 4.47
N PHE A 335 2.13 -18.73 3.69
CA PHE A 335 3.46 -19.28 3.42
C PHE A 335 4.29 -19.43 4.69
N GLY A 336 4.33 -18.38 5.53
CA GLY A 336 5.06 -18.38 6.80
C GLY A 336 4.52 -19.43 7.78
N CYS A 337 3.19 -19.57 7.87
CA CYS A 337 2.51 -20.56 8.70
C CYS A 337 2.92 -22.00 8.35
N VAL A 338 3.05 -22.30 7.05
CA VAL A 338 3.37 -23.64 6.53
C VAL A 338 4.87 -23.93 6.61
N VAL A 339 5.72 -22.97 6.23
CA VAL A 339 7.18 -23.19 6.13
C VAL A 339 7.89 -22.99 7.46
N GLY A 340 7.39 -22.10 8.32
CA GLY A 340 7.98 -21.79 9.62
C GLY A 340 8.22 -23.02 10.52
N PRO A 341 7.22 -23.89 10.72
CA PRO A 341 7.37 -25.11 11.51
C PRO A 341 8.46 -26.04 10.98
N LEU A 342 8.67 -26.09 9.65
CA LEU A 342 9.76 -26.87 9.04
C LEU A 342 11.15 -26.35 9.42
N LEU A 343 11.25 -25.06 9.77
CA LEU A 343 12.46 -24.41 10.27
C LEU A 343 12.55 -24.43 11.81
N GLY A 344 11.55 -24.99 12.50
CA GLY A 344 11.45 -24.97 13.96
C GLY A 344 11.03 -23.62 14.54
N ILE A 345 10.25 -22.83 13.78
CA ILE A 345 9.60 -21.59 14.23
C ILE A 345 8.13 -21.90 14.51
N PRO A 346 7.54 -21.42 15.64
CA PRO A 346 6.11 -21.60 15.89
C PRO A 346 5.25 -21.05 14.73
N ALA A 347 4.25 -21.83 14.30
CA ALA A 347 3.47 -21.55 13.08
C ALA A 347 2.87 -20.13 13.05
N GLY A 348 2.18 -19.72 14.12
CA GLY A 348 1.57 -18.40 14.21
C GLY A 348 2.57 -17.24 14.18
N PHE A 349 3.71 -17.40 14.84
CA PHE A 349 4.80 -16.41 14.79
C PHE A 349 5.43 -16.35 13.39
N ALA A 350 5.64 -17.50 12.75
CA ALA A 350 6.15 -17.57 11.39
C ALA A 350 5.17 -16.96 10.37
N ALA A 351 3.86 -17.10 10.58
CA ALA A 351 2.84 -16.43 9.78
C ALA A 351 2.94 -14.90 9.91
N ALA A 352 3.10 -14.37 11.13
CA ALA A 352 3.31 -12.95 11.36
C ALA A 352 4.58 -12.42 10.67
N LEU A 353 5.69 -13.17 10.77
CA LEU A 353 6.94 -12.86 10.05
C LEU A 353 6.75 -12.88 8.54
N GLY A 354 6.06 -13.90 8.02
CA GLY A 354 5.79 -14.04 6.59
C GLY A 354 4.93 -12.90 6.04
N LEU A 355 3.90 -12.49 6.77
CA LEU A 355 3.08 -11.32 6.45
C LEU A 355 3.95 -10.06 6.31
N ALA A 356 4.76 -9.77 7.34
CA ALA A 356 5.64 -8.60 7.34
C ALA A 356 6.68 -8.67 6.22
N ALA A 357 7.28 -9.84 6.00
CA ALA A 357 8.29 -10.05 4.97
C ALA A 357 7.75 -9.85 3.56
N VAL A 358 6.62 -10.48 3.20
CA VAL A 358 6.07 -10.42 1.85
C VAL A 358 5.55 -9.01 1.55
N PHE A 359 4.88 -8.37 2.52
CA PHE A 359 4.49 -6.96 2.38
C PHE A 359 5.70 -6.04 2.18
N CYS A 360 6.76 -6.24 2.96
CA CYS A 360 7.99 -5.45 2.85
C CYS A 360 8.65 -5.60 1.49
N GLY A 361 8.81 -6.83 1.00
CA GLY A 361 9.38 -7.12 -0.31
C GLY A 361 8.52 -6.57 -1.45
N ALA A 362 7.20 -6.67 -1.33
CA ALA A 362 6.25 -6.20 -2.34
C ALA A 362 6.16 -4.66 -2.41
N THR A 363 6.39 -3.96 -1.30
CA THR A 363 6.27 -2.48 -1.23
C THR A 363 7.60 -1.74 -1.19
N ASN A 364 8.72 -2.45 -1.03
CA ASN A 364 10.06 -1.87 -0.85
C ASN A 364 10.19 -0.89 0.34
N CYS A 365 9.35 -1.04 1.37
CA CYS A 365 9.30 -0.11 2.51
C CYS A 365 9.63 -0.82 3.85
N PRO A 366 10.92 -1.05 4.19
CA PRO A 366 11.30 -1.84 5.36
C PRO A 366 10.90 -1.19 6.69
N MET A 367 11.12 0.12 6.83
CA MET A 367 10.74 0.85 8.03
C MET A 367 9.22 0.87 8.22
N ALA A 368 8.45 1.17 7.16
CA ALA A 368 6.99 1.14 7.23
C ALA A 368 6.45 -0.24 7.60
N SER A 369 7.01 -1.29 7.01
CA SER A 369 6.61 -2.67 7.28
C SER A 369 6.90 -3.08 8.71
N THR A 370 8.03 -2.62 9.28
CA THR A 370 8.38 -2.88 10.67
C THR A 370 7.39 -2.19 11.62
N PHE A 371 7.09 -0.90 11.42
CA PHE A 371 6.10 -0.20 12.24
C PHE A 371 4.70 -0.79 12.13
N LEU A 372 4.28 -1.11 10.90
CA LEU A 372 3.01 -1.78 10.65
C LEU A 372 2.95 -3.11 11.41
N ALA A 373 3.99 -3.95 11.32
CA ALA A 373 4.02 -5.24 12.00
C ALA A 373 3.95 -5.10 13.53
N ILE A 374 4.61 -4.10 14.12
CA ILE A 374 4.50 -3.83 15.57
C ILE A 374 3.08 -3.44 15.96
N GLU A 375 2.42 -2.59 15.18
CA GLU A 375 1.03 -2.19 15.48
C GLU A 375 0.03 -3.34 15.30
N LEU A 376 0.31 -4.28 14.39
CA LEU A 376 -0.52 -5.47 14.15
C LEU A 376 -0.29 -6.59 15.17
N PHE A 377 0.96 -6.84 15.59
CA PHE A 377 1.35 -8.03 16.37
C PHE A 377 1.85 -7.74 17.79
N GLY A 378 2.10 -6.47 18.13
CA GLY A 378 2.79 -6.06 19.35
C GLY A 378 4.31 -5.97 19.21
N ASP A 379 4.97 -5.48 20.26
CA ASP A 379 6.41 -5.17 20.28
C ASP A 379 7.30 -6.34 20.73
N GLY A 380 6.73 -7.41 21.30
CA GLY A 380 7.49 -8.57 21.79
C GLY A 380 8.39 -9.25 20.76
N GLY A 381 8.06 -9.13 19.47
CA GLY A 381 8.83 -9.68 18.34
C GLY A 381 9.66 -8.64 17.55
N LEU A 382 9.82 -7.41 18.06
CA LEU A 382 10.35 -6.26 17.32
C LEU A 382 11.62 -6.56 16.51
N LEU A 383 12.64 -7.15 17.15
CA LEU A 383 13.93 -7.39 16.50
C LEU A 383 13.83 -8.44 15.39
N TYR A 384 13.00 -9.48 15.59
CA TYR A 384 12.74 -10.48 14.56
C TYR A 384 12.01 -9.87 13.36
N LEU A 385 10.99 -9.03 13.61
CA LEU A 385 10.24 -8.33 12.58
C LEU A 385 11.12 -7.37 11.77
N ALA A 386 11.99 -6.61 12.45
CA ALA A 386 12.92 -5.68 11.81
C ALA A 386 13.92 -6.42 10.91
N VAL A 387 14.54 -7.51 11.40
CA VAL A 387 15.45 -8.34 10.59
C VAL A 387 14.72 -8.96 9.40
N THR A 388 13.50 -9.44 9.62
CA THR A 388 12.65 -10.02 8.58
C THR A 388 12.37 -9.04 7.45
N CYS A 389 11.96 -7.81 7.80
CA CYS A 389 11.72 -6.75 6.83
C CYS A 389 13.01 -6.34 6.11
N GLY A 390 14.13 -6.20 6.84
CA GLY A 390 15.42 -5.83 6.26
C GLY A 390 15.93 -6.85 5.25
N ILE A 391 15.88 -8.15 5.58
CA ILE A 391 16.30 -9.24 4.68
C ILE A 391 15.37 -9.32 3.46
N SER A 392 14.06 -9.27 3.68
CA SER A 392 13.09 -9.32 2.57
C SER A 392 13.26 -8.14 1.61
N TYR A 393 13.43 -6.93 2.16
CA TYR A 393 13.76 -5.74 1.36
C TYR A 393 15.04 -5.91 0.56
N MET A 394 16.12 -6.46 1.15
CA MET A 394 17.38 -6.64 0.44
C MET A 394 17.24 -7.65 -0.71
N LEU A 395 16.60 -8.80 -0.45
CA LEU A 395 16.55 -9.94 -1.37
C LEU A 395 15.42 -9.89 -2.40
N SER A 396 14.38 -9.07 -2.18
CA SER A 396 13.33 -8.80 -3.18
C SER A 396 13.84 -8.06 -4.43
N GLY A 397 15.06 -7.51 -4.37
CA GLY A 397 15.68 -6.78 -5.48
C GLY A 397 14.95 -5.47 -5.76
N TYR A 398 14.77 -5.10 -7.01
CA TYR A 398 14.03 -3.87 -7.39
C TYR A 398 12.58 -4.18 -7.82
N ASN A 399 12.08 -5.37 -7.51
CA ASN A 399 10.71 -5.76 -7.80
C ASN A 399 9.76 -5.11 -6.79
N GLY A 400 8.55 -4.76 -7.22
CA GLY A 400 7.53 -4.23 -6.33
C GLY A 400 6.18 -4.07 -7.01
N LEU A 401 5.15 -3.83 -6.22
CA LEU A 401 3.76 -3.67 -6.68
C LEU A 401 3.56 -2.39 -7.50
N TYR A 402 4.23 -1.32 -7.13
CA TYR A 402 4.03 0.00 -7.73
C TYR A 402 5.15 0.28 -8.75
N SER A 403 4.82 0.38 -10.04
CA SER A 403 5.78 0.67 -11.10
C SER A 403 6.19 2.14 -11.17
N SER A 404 5.40 3.04 -10.59
CA SER A 404 5.73 4.47 -10.45
C SER A 404 6.64 4.77 -9.26
N GLN A 405 6.81 3.82 -8.34
CA GLN A 405 7.74 3.98 -7.22
C GLN A 405 9.17 4.15 -7.73
N THR A 406 9.90 5.11 -7.16
CA THR A 406 11.31 5.34 -7.50
C THR A 406 12.22 4.83 -6.38
N ILE A 407 13.28 4.13 -6.73
CA ILE A 407 14.36 3.71 -5.83
C ILE A 407 15.53 4.65 -6.07
N LEU A 408 15.80 5.54 -5.11
CA LEU A 408 16.78 6.61 -5.24
C LEU A 408 18.20 6.13 -5.01
N TYR A 409 18.40 5.17 -4.11
CA TYR A 409 19.71 4.61 -3.80
C TYR A 409 19.74 3.11 -4.06
N SER A 410 20.89 2.62 -4.53
CA SER A 410 21.09 1.19 -4.76
C SER A 410 20.99 0.40 -3.46
N LYS A 411 20.36 -0.79 -3.53
CA LYS A 411 20.31 -1.72 -2.38
C LYS A 411 21.68 -2.35 -2.10
N LEU A 412 22.57 -2.39 -3.11
CA LEU A 412 23.89 -3.03 -2.99
C LEU A 412 24.99 -2.09 -2.50
N LYS A 413 24.90 -0.80 -2.85
CA LYS A 413 25.89 0.22 -2.52
C LYS A 413 25.17 1.54 -2.27
N ALA A 414 25.74 2.39 -1.42
CA ALA A 414 25.25 3.75 -1.17
C ALA A 414 25.50 4.69 -2.37
N GLN A 415 24.94 4.34 -3.53
CA GLN A 415 25.05 5.04 -4.80
C GLN A 415 23.67 5.51 -5.23
N TYR A 416 23.57 6.77 -5.62
CA TYR A 416 22.35 7.34 -6.18
C TYR A 416 22.12 6.79 -7.59
N ILE A 417 20.90 6.30 -7.86
CA ILE A 417 20.52 5.68 -9.15
C ILE A 417 19.22 6.26 -9.72
N ASN A 418 18.27 6.68 -8.87
CA ASN A 418 16.96 7.24 -9.27
C ASN A 418 16.26 6.46 -10.40
N VAL A 419 15.90 5.21 -10.11
CA VAL A 419 15.30 4.30 -11.08
C VAL A 419 13.90 3.90 -10.66
N ARG A 420 13.02 3.65 -11.63
CA ARG A 420 11.71 3.06 -11.33
C ARG A 420 11.86 1.59 -10.96
N THR A 421 11.03 1.13 -10.03
CA THR A 421 10.84 -0.30 -9.71
C THR A 421 10.49 -1.09 -10.97
N ASN A 422 10.81 -2.39 -10.94
CA ASN A 422 10.57 -3.37 -12.03
C ASN A 422 11.36 -3.12 -13.34
N HIS A 423 11.98 -1.96 -13.53
CA HIS A 423 12.76 -1.61 -14.74
C HIS A 423 14.28 -1.71 -14.56
N HIS A 424 14.75 -2.04 -13.36
CA HIS A 424 16.17 -2.05 -13.03
C HIS A 424 16.63 -3.39 -12.46
N HIS A 425 17.75 -3.92 -12.96
CA HIS A 425 18.43 -5.07 -12.39
C HIS A 425 19.82 -4.65 -11.90
N ALA A 426 20.27 -5.25 -10.79
CA ALA A 426 21.52 -4.90 -10.12
C ALA A 426 22.77 -4.86 -11.02
N GLY A 427 22.77 -5.59 -12.15
CA GLY A 427 23.87 -5.63 -13.13
C GLY A 427 23.92 -4.47 -14.14
N ALA A 428 22.90 -3.60 -14.19
CA ALA A 428 22.85 -2.50 -15.17
C ALA A 428 23.79 -1.32 -14.85
N LEU A 429 24.55 -1.39 -13.74
CA LEU A 429 25.49 -0.35 -13.25
C LEU A 429 26.66 -0.03 -14.19
N HIS A 430 26.77 -0.72 -15.34
CA HIS A 430 27.78 -0.46 -16.37
C HIS A 430 27.28 0.43 -17.51
N ALA A 431 25.99 0.76 -17.57
CA ALA A 431 25.51 1.82 -18.46
C ALA A 431 25.67 3.16 -17.75
N GLU A 432 26.40 4.09 -18.36
CA GLU A 432 26.56 5.46 -17.86
C GLU A 432 25.21 6.05 -17.42
N PRO A 433 25.17 6.85 -16.34
CA PRO A 433 23.95 7.54 -15.97
C PRO A 433 23.46 8.33 -17.19
N PRO A 434 22.15 8.27 -17.54
CA PRO A 434 21.64 9.08 -18.62
C PRO A 434 21.98 10.54 -18.32
N ALA A 435 22.65 11.19 -19.29
CA ALA A 435 23.06 12.58 -19.16
C ALA A 435 21.88 13.40 -18.62
N ALA A 436 22.12 14.14 -17.54
CA ALA A 436 21.16 15.07 -16.99
C ALA A 436 20.59 15.88 -18.15
N VAL A 437 19.27 15.80 -18.35
CA VAL A 437 18.57 16.63 -19.34
C VAL A 437 18.91 18.06 -18.99
N GLY A 438 19.83 18.64 -19.78
CA GLY A 438 20.29 19.99 -19.58
C GLY A 438 19.09 20.92 -19.65
N THR A 439 18.89 21.70 -18.60
CA THR A 439 18.13 22.93 -18.68
C THR A 439 18.84 23.84 -19.68
N GLY A 440 18.47 23.73 -20.96
CA GLY A 440 18.91 24.62 -22.01
C GLY A 440 18.31 26.00 -21.78
N SER A 441 18.99 26.82 -20.98
CA SER A 441 18.95 28.27 -21.12
C SER A 441 19.73 28.63 -22.39
N GLY A 442 19.02 28.92 -23.47
CA GLY A 442 19.59 29.34 -24.75
C GLY A 442 18.83 30.55 -25.29
N GLY A 443 19.44 31.73 -25.09
CA GLY A 443 18.94 33.05 -25.42
C GLY A 443 18.38 33.26 -26.83
N GLU A 444 17.45 34.23 -26.89
CA GLU A 444 17.34 35.26 -27.92
C GLU A 444 18.55 35.41 -28.87
N GLN A 445 18.33 35.34 -30.19
CA GLN A 445 18.79 36.33 -31.16
C GLN A 445 18.23 36.10 -32.59
N ARG A 446 17.43 37.08 -33.04
CA ARG A 446 17.34 37.66 -34.39
C ARG A 446 17.52 36.75 -35.63
N ARG A 447 16.45 36.57 -36.42
CA ARG A 447 16.12 37.38 -37.62
C ARG A 447 14.75 37.03 -38.16
#